data_AF-A0A352EG49-F1
#
_entry.id   AF-A0A352EG49-F1
#
_cell.length_a   1.000
_cell.length_b   1.000
_cell.length_c   1.000
_cell.angle_alpha   90.00
_cell.angle_beta   90.00
_cell.angle_gamma   90.00
#
_symmetry.space_group_name_H-M   'P 1'
#
loop_
_entity.id
_entity.type
_entity.pdbx_description
1 polymer ?
#
loop_
_entity_poly.entity_id
_entity_poly.type
_entity_poly.pdbx_seq_one_letter_code
_entity_poly.pdbx_strand_id
1 'polypeptide(L)' 'GMLKSTTHRVVNPPKEKWGTSRYSIPFFLHPVGKMPLNTLPMSVTAERPKAFDDITAGDYLEERLIEIGLKK' A
#
# COMPACT_ATOMS: atom_id res chain seq x y z
N GLY A 1 7.79 8.00 -4.40
CA GLY A 1 8.06 7.26 -5.65
C GLY A 1 7.47 7.92 -6.88
N MET A 2 7.82 7.39 -8.07
CA MET A 2 7.25 7.76 -9.38
C MET A 2 5.76 7.41 -9.46
N LEU A 3 5.42 6.16 -9.11
CA LEU A 3 4.04 5.71 -8.94
C LEU A 3 3.55 6.12 -7.55
N LYS A 4 2.25 6.46 -7.44
CA LYS A 4 1.64 7.00 -6.23
C LYS A 4 0.67 6.01 -5.62
N SER A 5 0.91 5.63 -4.37
CA SER A 5 -0.10 5.01 -3.52
C SER A 5 -0.98 6.13 -2.97
N THR A 6 -2.29 6.07 -3.23
CA THR A 6 -3.22 7.16 -2.93
C THR A 6 -4.14 6.84 -1.75
N THR A 7 -4.35 7.84 -0.90
CA THR A 7 -5.35 7.77 0.16
C THR A 7 -6.75 7.77 -0.46
N HIS A 8 -7.59 6.81 -0.07
CA HIS A 8 -8.98 6.70 -0.50
C HIS A 8 -9.88 6.42 0.70
N ARG A 9 -11.16 6.79 0.60
CA ARG A 9 -12.16 6.53 1.64
C ARG A 9 -13.52 6.18 1.03
N VAL A 10 -14.29 5.37 1.74
CA VAL A 10 -15.71 5.15 1.44
C VAL A 10 -16.51 6.19 2.22
N VAL A 11 -17.43 6.86 1.53
CA VAL A 11 -18.33 7.86 2.12
C VAL A 11 -19.77 7.35 2.11
N ASN A 12 -20.62 7.96 2.94
CA ASN A 12 -22.05 7.67 2.92
C ASN A 12 -22.62 7.97 1.52
N PRO A 13 -23.48 7.08 0.97
CA PRO A 13 -24.15 7.36 -0.30
C PRO A 13 -25.17 8.50 -0.13
N PRO A 14 -25.81 8.98 -1.21
CA PRO A 14 -26.95 9.89 -1.12
C PRO A 14 -28.03 9.35 -0.16
N LYS A 15 -28.74 10.24 0.54
CA LYS A 15 -29.69 9.89 1.62
C LYS A 15 -30.77 8.91 1.18
N GLU A 16 -31.19 9.00 -0.08
CA GLU A 16 -32.22 8.16 -0.69
C GLU A 16 -31.78 6.68 -0.75
N LYS A 17 -30.47 6.41 -0.68
CA LYS A 17 -29.89 5.06 -0.66
C LYS A 17 -29.52 4.59 0.74
N TRP A 18 -29.73 5.41 1.77
CA TRP A 18 -29.51 4.98 3.16
C TRP A 18 -30.49 3.85 3.49
N GLY A 19 -30.00 2.79 4.15
CA GLY A 19 -30.78 1.58 4.42
C GLY A 19 -30.62 0.48 3.37
N THR A 20 -29.95 0.75 2.24
CA THR A 20 -29.53 -0.30 1.30
C THR A 20 -28.18 -0.91 1.70
N SER A 21 -28.04 -2.22 1.53
CA SER A 21 -26.78 -2.92 1.82
C SER A 21 -25.74 -2.66 0.73
N ARG A 22 -24.49 -2.38 1.12
CA ARG A 22 -23.34 -2.22 0.22
C ARG A 22 -22.34 -3.36 0.45
N TYR A 23 -22.09 -4.16 -0.58
CA TYR A 23 -21.08 -5.21 -0.56
C TYR A 23 -19.84 -4.77 -1.35
N SER A 24 -18.66 -5.12 -0.86
CA SER A 24 -17.40 -4.88 -1.55
C SER A 24 -16.39 -5.93 -1.10
N ILE A 25 -15.76 -6.60 -2.05
CA ILE A 25 -14.80 -7.67 -1.80
C ILE A 25 -13.48 -7.26 -2.47
N PRO A 26 -12.61 -6.52 -1.78
CA PRO A 26 -11.32 -6.14 -2.33
C PRO A 26 -10.38 -7.35 -2.38
N PHE A 27 -9.63 -7.47 -3.47
CA PHE A 27 -8.53 -8.42 -3.59
C PHE A 27 -7.21 -7.66 -3.49
N PHE A 28 -6.46 -7.90 -2.41
CA PHE A 28 -5.16 -7.29 -2.17
C PHE A 28 -4.05 -8.18 -2.74
N LEU A 29 -3.29 -7.66 -3.70
CA LEU A 29 -2.19 -8.38 -4.32
C LEU A 29 -0.88 -8.05 -3.59
N HIS A 30 -0.14 -9.09 -3.23
CA HIS A 30 1.16 -8.97 -2.58
C HIS A 30 2.24 -9.70 -3.39
N PRO A 31 3.46 -9.14 -3.49
CA PRO A 31 4.63 -9.91 -3.89
C PRO A 31 4.86 -11.08 -2.93
N VAL A 32 5.57 -12.11 -3.39
CA VAL A 32 6.03 -13.18 -2.50
C VAL A 32 6.92 -12.60 -1.41
N GLY A 33 6.82 -13.08 -0.17
CA GLY A 33 7.48 -12.44 0.99
C GLY A 33 9.00 -12.23 0.84
N LYS A 34 9.68 -13.18 0.20
CA LYS A 34 11.13 -13.10 -0.09
C LYS A 34 11.52 -12.12 -1.21
N MET A 35 10.55 -11.50 -1.88
CA MET A 35 10.81 -10.58 -2.99
C MET A 35 11.48 -9.30 -2.47
N PRO A 36 12.63 -8.89 -3.02
CA PRO A 36 13.23 -7.60 -2.70
C PRO A 36 12.41 -6.44 -3.29
N LEU A 37 12.11 -5.43 -2.47
CA LEU A 37 11.43 -4.19 -2.85
C LEU A 37 12.41 -3.05 -3.09
N ASN A 38 13.55 -3.37 -3.73
CA ASN A 38 14.62 -2.41 -3.98
C ASN A 38 14.17 -1.33 -4.96
N THR A 39 14.71 -0.12 -4.80
CA THR A 39 14.44 0.96 -5.76
C THR A 39 14.94 0.56 -7.14
N LEU A 40 14.06 0.61 -8.16
CA LEU A 40 14.41 0.25 -9.53
C LEU A 40 15.50 1.20 -10.08
N PRO A 41 16.53 0.70 -10.80
CA PRO A 41 17.61 1.54 -11.33
C PRO A 41 17.11 2.69 -12.20
N MET A 42 16.12 2.42 -13.06
CA MET A 42 15.48 3.42 -13.92
C MET A 42 14.73 4.53 -13.15
N SER A 43 14.48 4.35 -11.86
CA SER A 43 13.82 5.34 -11.00
C SER A 43 14.80 6.27 -10.29
N VAL A 44 16.11 6.02 -10.37
CA VAL A 44 17.17 6.82 -9.73
C VAL A 44 17.83 7.74 -10.76
N THR A 45 17.85 9.05 -10.49
CA THR A 45 18.56 10.06 -11.29
C THR A 45 19.35 11.00 -10.37
N ALA A 46 20.16 11.91 -10.94
CA ALA A 46 20.89 12.90 -10.13
C ALA A 46 19.94 13.81 -9.33
N GLU A 47 18.78 14.14 -9.90
CA GLU A 47 17.75 14.98 -9.29
C GLU A 47 16.81 14.19 -8.37
N ARG A 48 16.76 12.85 -8.54
CA ARG A 48 15.97 11.94 -7.72
C ARG A 48 16.83 10.75 -7.28
N PRO A 49 17.69 10.94 -6.27
CA PRO A 49 18.50 9.85 -5.74
C PRO A 49 17.62 8.78 -5.07
N LYS A 50 18.23 7.62 -4.76
CA LYS A 50 17.58 6.54 -4.02
C LYS A 50 17.06 7.09 -2.68
N ALA A 51 15.75 6.96 -2.47
CA ALA A 51 15.06 7.55 -1.31
C ALA A 51 14.65 6.54 -0.24
N PHE A 52 14.78 5.25 -0.53
CA PHE A 52 14.32 4.16 0.33
C PHE A 52 15.41 3.10 0.43
N ASP A 53 15.58 2.55 1.62
CA ASP A 53 16.45 1.41 1.87
C ASP A 53 15.88 0.14 1.25
N ASP A 54 16.76 -0.85 1.03
CA ASP A 54 16.34 -2.14 0.50
C ASP A 54 15.65 -2.94 1.61
N ILE A 55 14.49 -3.52 1.29
CA ILE A 55 13.65 -4.28 2.21
C ILE A 55 12.97 -5.42 1.46
N THR A 56 12.62 -6.52 2.14
CA THR A 56 11.80 -7.57 1.53
C THR A 56 10.31 -7.24 1.64
N ALA A 57 9.50 -7.83 0.76
CA ALA A 57 8.04 -7.65 0.83
C ALA A 57 7.44 -8.18 2.14
N GLY A 58 8.03 -9.23 2.71
CA GLY A 58 7.64 -9.78 4.01
C GLY A 58 7.94 -8.84 5.16
N ASP A 59 9.17 -8.31 5.21
CA ASP A 59 9.59 -7.39 6.28
C ASP A 59 8.80 -6.07 6.23
N TYR A 60 8.57 -5.55 5.02
CA TYR A 60 7.76 -4.34 4.87
C TYR A 60 6.31 -4.57 5.31
N LEU A 61 5.72 -5.73 5.00
CA LEU A 61 4.38 -6.07 5.48
C LEU A 61 4.36 -6.15 7.02
N GLU A 62 5.36 -6.75 7.64
CA GLU A 62 5.47 -6.84 9.10
C GLU A 62 5.54 -5.45 9.75
N GLU A 63 6.40 -4.57 9.25
CA GLU A 63 6.50 -3.17 9.68
C GLU A 63 5.13 -2.47 9.62
N ARG A 64 4.45 -2.58 8.46
CA ARG A 64 3.14 -1.95 8.28
C ARG A 64 2.07 -2.52 9.22
N LEU A 65 2.10 -3.82 9.50
CA LEU A 65 1.15 -4.46 10.43
C LEU A 65 1.38 -4.01 11.88
N ILE A 66 2.64 -3.84 12.30
CA ILE A 66 2.99 -3.33 13.63
C ILE A 66 2.56 -1.86 13.76
N GLU A 67 2.88 -1.02 12.77
CA GLU A 67 2.54 0.42 12.79
C GLU A 67 1.03 0.68 12.90
N ILE A 68 0.21 -0.15 12.26
CA ILE A 68 -1.26 -0.03 12.33
C ILE A 68 -1.88 -0.83 13.49
N GLY A 69 -1.07 -1.49 14.30
CA GLY A 69 -1.50 -2.20 15.52
C GLY A 69 -2.17 -3.55 15.28
N LEU A 70 -1.96 -4.19 14.13
CA LEU A 70 -2.46 -5.54 13.83
C LEU A 70 -1.49 -6.65 14.23
N LYS A 71 -0.24 -6.32 14.55
CA LYS A 71 0.78 -7.22 15.12
C LYS A 71 1.59 -6.51 16.22
N LYS A 72 2.29 -7.29 17.04
CA LYS A 72 3.11 -6.83 18.17
C LYS A 72 4.55 -7.27 17.98
#